data_AF-A0A921TE96-F1
#
_entry.id   AF-A0A921TE96-F1
#
_cell.length_a   1.000
_cell.length_b   1.000
_cell.length_c   1.000
_cell.angle_alpha   90.00
_cell.angle_beta   90.00
_cell.angle_gamma   90.00
#
_symmetry.space_group_name_H-M   'P 1'
#
loop_
_entity.id
_entity.type
_entity.pdbx_description
1 polymer ?
#
loop_
_entity_poly.entity_id
_entity_poly.type
_entity_poly.pdbx_seq_one_letter_code
_entity_poly.pdbx_strand_id
1 'polypeptide(L)'
;MRHASRLQVRWDVSGLGLKYARIEVNNVGERPKAWMPKTDSRGEAETGGWAHDGFTITVRSMNGVVLARRTMEATPCSPKQTAMRPTPTKI
;
A
#
# COMPACT_ATOMS: atom_id res chain seq x y z
N MET A 1 22.42 -3.53 -9.10
CA MET A 1 21.60 -2.34 -8.81
C MET A 1 20.20 -2.82 -8.45
N ARG A 2 19.72 -2.60 -7.21
CA ARG A 2 18.35 -2.97 -6.81
C ARG A 2 17.44 -1.81 -7.22
N HIS A 3 16.51 -2.02 -8.14
CA HIS A 3 15.45 -1.07 -8.40
C HIS A 3 14.57 -0.97 -7.14
N ALA A 4 14.40 0.23 -6.60
CA ALA A 4 13.44 0.46 -5.52
C ALA A 4 12.04 0.34 -6.13
N SER A 5 11.36 -0.77 -5.86
CA SER A 5 9.98 -0.97 -6.30
C SER A 5 9.07 -0.01 -5.54
N ARG A 6 8.54 1.01 -6.24
CA ARG A 6 7.46 1.84 -5.71
C ARG A 6 6.15 1.09 -5.91
N LEU A 7 5.39 0.94 -4.83
CA LEU A 7 4.10 0.26 -4.85
C LEU A 7 2.99 1.30 -4.81
N GLN A 8 1.93 1.06 -5.57
CA GLN A 8 0.72 1.88 -5.49
C GLN A 8 -0.19 1.31 -4.41
N VAL A 9 -0.59 2.14 -3.45
CA VAL A 9 -1.55 1.82 -2.41
C VAL A 9 -2.85 2.54 -2.74
N ARG A 10 -3.96 1.81 -2.81
CA ARG A 10 -5.31 2.36 -3.06
C ARG A 10 -6.22 1.97 -1.91
N TRP A 11 -7.11 2.87 -1.51
CA TRP A 11 -8.10 2.61 -0.47
C TRP A 11 -9.48 3.15 -0.85
N ASP A 12 -10.50 2.46 -0.40
CA ASP A 12 -11.89 2.91 -0.40
C ASP A 12 -12.57 2.40 0.86
N VAL A 13 -12.91 3.33 1.76
CA VAL A 13 -13.69 3.07 2.98
C VAL A 13 -15.03 3.79 2.96
N SER A 14 -15.42 4.37 1.81
CA SER A 14 -16.65 5.14 1.66
C SER A 14 -17.91 4.31 1.90
N GLY A 15 -17.87 3.01 1.58
CA GLY A 15 -18.96 2.07 1.83
C GLY A 15 -19.27 1.87 3.32
N LEU A 16 -18.39 2.35 4.21
CA LEU A 16 -18.57 2.34 5.67
C LEU A 16 -19.18 3.64 6.22
N GLY A 17 -19.58 4.57 5.35
CA GLY A 17 -20.12 5.88 5.75
C GLY A 17 -19.09 6.85 6.34
N LEU A 18 -17.80 6.54 6.21
CA LEU A 18 -16.70 7.36 6.72
C LEU A 18 -16.32 8.45 5.72
N LYS A 19 -16.08 9.67 6.21
CA LYS A 19 -15.54 10.78 5.39
C LYS A 19 -14.02 10.75 5.27
N TYR A 20 -13.34 10.30 6.32
CA TYR A 20 -11.89 10.32 6.43
C TYR A 20 -11.34 8.99 6.93
N ALA A 21 -10.10 8.73 6.57
CA ALA A 21 -9.30 7.62 7.07
C ALA A 21 -7.92 8.10 7.53
N ARG A 22 -7.23 7.26 8.29
CA ARG A 22 -5.82 7.37 8.64
C ARG A 22 -5.08 6.18 8.06
N ILE A 23 -3.92 6.42 7.46
CA ILE A 23 -3.04 5.35 6.96
C ILE A 23 -1.78 5.33 7.82
N GLU A 24 -1.49 4.17 8.38
CA GLU A 24 -0.31 3.87 9.16
C GLU A 24 0.56 2.83 8.45
N VAL A 25 1.86 2.91 8.69
CA VAL A 25 2.85 1.98 8.16
C VAL A 25 3.79 1.49 9.25
N ASN A 26 4.25 0.25 9.14
CA ASN A 26 5.31 -0.30 9.98
C ASN A 26 6.08 -1.41 9.28
N ASN A 27 7.34 -1.58 9.65
CA ASN A 27 8.09 -2.79 9.36
C ASN A 27 7.74 -3.90 10.36
N VAL A 28 8.15 -5.13 10.06
CA VAL A 28 8.03 -6.26 10.98
C VAL A 28 8.76 -5.94 12.29
N GLY A 29 8.08 -6.11 13.42
CA GLY A 29 8.62 -5.81 14.75
C GLY A 29 8.65 -4.32 15.13
N GLU A 30 8.35 -3.40 14.21
CA GLU A 30 8.27 -1.96 14.51
C GLU A 30 6.85 -1.51 14.89
N ARG A 31 6.77 -0.42 15.66
CA ARG A 31 5.50 0.25 15.97
C ARG A 31 4.94 0.97 14.73
N PRO A 32 3.60 0.97 14.54
CA PRO A 32 2.92 1.79 13.54
C PRO A 32 3.27 3.27 13.62
N LYS A 33 3.57 3.88 12.47
CA LYS A 33 3.80 5.31 12.29
C LYS A 33 2.74 5.85 11.32
N ALA A 34 2.22 7.04 11.57
CA ALA A 34 1.29 7.67 10.67
C ALA A 34 2.00 8.05 9.36
N TRP A 35 1.54 7.51 8.24
CA TRP A 35 1.97 7.92 6.91
C TRP A 35 1.04 9.00 6.35
N MET A 36 -0.27 8.79 6.49
CA MET A 36 -1.29 9.79 6.19
C MET A 36 -2.19 9.96 7.42
N PRO A 37 -1.95 10.99 8.26
CA PRO A 37 -2.66 11.15 9.52
C PRO A 37 -4.15 11.44 9.35
N LYS A 38 -4.53 12.02 8.21
CA LYS A 38 -5.91 12.24 7.77
C LYS A 38 -5.93 12.29 6.24
N THR A 39 -6.74 11.45 5.63
CA THR A 39 -6.98 11.40 4.18
C THR A 39 -8.46 11.18 3.90
N ASP A 40 -8.90 11.44 2.68
CA ASP A 40 -10.29 11.21 2.28
C ASP A 40 -10.65 9.72 2.30
N SER A 41 -11.95 9.44 2.33
CA SER A 41 -12.49 8.07 2.34
C SER A 41 -12.08 7.21 1.15
N ARG A 42 -11.62 7.83 0.05
CA ARG A 42 -11.07 7.19 -1.13
C ARG A 42 -9.79 7.88 -1.54
N GLY A 43 -8.84 7.12 -2.08
CA GLY A 43 -7.65 7.71 -2.67
C GLY A 43 -6.59 6.68 -3.00
N GLU A 44 -5.45 7.20 -3.45
CA GLU A 44 -4.29 6.42 -3.80
C GLU A 44 -2.99 7.18 -3.52
N ALA A 45 -1.91 6.43 -3.30
CA ALA A 45 -0.59 6.97 -3.03
C ALA A 45 0.50 5.98 -3.44
N GLU A 46 1.62 6.50 -3.93
CA GLU A 46 2.82 5.69 -4.16
C GLU A 46 3.67 5.61 -2.90
N THR A 47 4.25 4.45 -2.65
CA THR A 47 5.25 4.30 -1.59
C THR A 47 6.57 4.97 -1.97
N GLY A 48 7.26 5.50 -0.96
CA GLY A 48 8.61 6.05 -1.12
C GLY A 48 9.71 4.98 -0.96
N GLY A 49 10.97 5.40 -0.99
CA GLY A 49 12.12 4.51 -0.79
C GLY A 49 12.22 3.89 0.62
N TRP A 50 11.33 4.28 1.53
CA TRP A 50 11.16 3.68 2.86
C TRP A 50 10.39 2.34 2.82
N ALA A 51 9.70 2.03 1.72
CA ALA A 51 8.99 0.76 1.60
C ALA A 51 10.00 -0.35 1.37
N HIS A 52 10.16 -1.19 2.39
CA HIS A 52 10.99 -2.37 2.37
C HIS A 52 10.11 -3.62 2.28
N ASP A 53 10.69 -4.73 1.86
CA ASP A 53 10.00 -6.02 1.90
C ASP A 53 9.47 -6.33 3.31
N GLY A 54 8.26 -6.88 3.41
CA GLY A 54 7.59 -7.19 4.68
C GLY A 54 6.93 -6.00 5.39
N PHE A 55 6.91 -4.79 4.81
CA PHE A 55 6.19 -3.67 5.42
C PHE A 55 4.68 -3.88 5.43
N THR A 56 4.01 -3.28 6.41
CA THR A 56 2.56 -3.36 6.59
C THR A 56 1.92 -1.99 6.41
N ILE A 57 0.85 -1.94 5.61
CA ILE A 57 -0.11 -0.83 5.57
C ILE A 57 -1.29 -1.15 6.48
N THR A 58 -1.69 -0.21 7.33
CA THR A 58 -2.92 -0.28 8.11
C THR A 58 -3.80 0.93 7.80
N VAL A 59 -5.04 0.69 7.39
CA VAL A 59 -6.08 1.72 7.26
C VAL A 59 -6.91 1.73 8.53
N ARG A 60 -7.06 2.90 9.13
CA ARG A 60 -7.89 3.12 10.33
C ARG A 60 -8.94 4.18 10.08
N SER A 61 -10.04 4.09 10.80
CA SER A 61 -10.95 5.21 10.99
C SER A 61 -10.31 6.28 11.89
N MET A 62 -10.89 7.48 11.89
CA MET A 62 -10.39 8.58 12.72
C MET A 62 -10.51 8.34 14.23
N ASN A 63 -11.36 7.41 14.68
CA ASN A 63 -11.47 6.98 16.07
C ASN A 63 -10.56 5.78 16.42
N GLY A 64 -9.65 5.38 15.52
CA GLY A 64 -8.61 4.39 15.80
C GLY A 64 -8.96 2.94 15.47
N VAL A 65 -10.18 2.64 15.02
CA VAL A 65 -10.58 1.29 14.60
C VAL A 65 -9.82 0.88 13.34
N VAL A 66 -9.28 -0.33 13.32
CA VAL A 66 -8.61 -0.89 12.13
C VAL A 66 -9.67 -1.34 11.13
N LEU A 67 -9.61 -0.80 9.92
CA LEU A 67 -10.54 -1.10 8.82
C LEU A 67 -9.92 -2.11 7.84
N ALA A 68 -8.61 -2.00 7.60
CA ALA A 68 -7.87 -2.94 6.79
C ALA A 68 -6.40 -2.98 7.22
N ARG A 69 -5.77 -4.15 7.06
CA ARG A 69 -4.34 -4.34 7.29
C ARG A 69 -3.78 -5.30 6.24
N ARG A 70 -2.68 -4.92 5.59
CA ARG A 70 -2.02 -5.73 4.55
C ARG A 70 -0.50 -5.62 4.72
N THR A 71 0.17 -6.76 4.69
CA THR A 71 1.62 -6.86 4.68
C THR A 71 2.04 -7.20 3.27
N MET A 72 2.99 -6.44 2.73
CA MET A 72 3.51 -6.64 1.38
C MET A 72 4.74 -7.53 1.44
N GLU A 73 4.79 -8.51 0.55
CA GLU A 73 5.92 -9.40 0.38
C GLU A 73 6.37 -9.34 -1.07
N ALA A 74 7.66 -9.11 -1.29
CA ALA A 74 8.29 -9.09 -2.58
C ALA A 74 8.72 -10.51 -2.95
N THR A 75 8.02 -11.12 -3.90
CA THR A 75 8.48 -12.36 -4.50
C THR A 75 9.48 -12.05 -5.61
N PRO A 76 10.67 -12.69 -5.64
CA PRO A 76 11.58 -12.58 -6.77
C PRO A 76 10.86 -13.01 -8.06
N CYS A 77 10.94 -12.21 -9.11
CA CYS A 77 10.43 -12.62 -10.41
C CYS A 77 11.24 -13.83 -10.90
N SER A 78 10.56 -14.93 -11.25
CA SER A 78 11.20 -15.99 -12.02
C SER A 78 11.56 -15.44 -13.41
N PRO A 79 12.70 -15.81 -14.02
CA PRO A 79 13.08 -15.36 -15.37
C PRO A 79 11.98 -15.56 -16.43
N LYS A 80 11.05 -16.50 -16.21
CA LYS A 80 9.91 -16.76 -17.09
C LYS A 80 8.80 -15.70 -17.02
N GLN A 81 8.67 -14.94 -15.93
CA GLN A 81 7.61 -13.93 -15.79
C GLN A 81 7.87 -12.66 -16.61
N THR A 82 9.11 -12.39 -17.02
CA THR A 82 9.46 -11.27 -17.90
C THR A 82 8.83 -11.39 -19.30
N ALA A 83 8.52 -12.62 -19.74
CA ALA A 83 7.92 -12.88 -21.06
C ALA A 83 6.39 -12.63 -21.13
N MET A 84 5.73 -12.38 -19.99
CA MET A 84 4.27 -12.19 -19.91
C MET A 84 3.85 -10.73 -19.68
N ARG A 85 4.76 -9.76 -19.92
CA ARG A 85 4.37 -8.35 -19.96
C ARG A 85 3.28 -8.17 -21.03
N PRO A 86 2.07 -7.70 -20.69
CA PRO A 86 1.02 -7.52 -21.69
C PRO A 86 1.51 -6.50 -22.72
N THR A 87 1.58 -6.91 -23.98
CA THR A 87 1.87 -6.01 -25.08
C THR A 87 0.76 -4.95 -25.09
N PRO A 88 1.07 -3.64 -25.13
CA PRO A 88 0.04 -2.63 -25.26
C PRO A 88 -0.64 -2.85 -26.62
N THR A 89 -1.88 -3.33 -26.59
CA THR A 89 -2.74 -3.39 -27.77
C THR A 89 -2.97 -1.96 -28.22
N LYS A 90 -2.34 -1.60 -29.34
CA LYS A 90 -2.60 -0.34 -30.04
C LYS A 90 -4.01 -0.45 -30.62
N ILE A 91 -4.91 0.45 -30.21
CA ILE A 91 -6.21 0.68 -30.86
C ILE A 91 -5.96 1.55 -32.09
#